data_AF-A0A442AME1-F1
#
_entry.id   AF-A0A442AME1-F1
#
_cell.length_a   1.000
_cell.length_b   1.000
_cell.length_c   1.000
_cell.angle_alpha   90.00
_cell.angle_beta   90.00
_cell.angle_gamma   90.00
#
_symmetry.space_group_name_H-M   'P 1'
#
loop_
_entity.id
_entity.type
_entity.pdbx_description
1 polymer ?
#
loop_
_entity_poly.entity_id
_entity_poly.type
_entity_poly.pdbx_seq_one_letter_code
_entity_poly.pdbx_strand_id
1 'polypeptide(L)'
;EVPAYKLSVNDMVIKAMAMALMAVPDANASWTDNAMVKHKHADVGVAVSIPGGLITPIIRHADEKTLSVISNEMKDLASRARSRKLKPEEYQGGTTAVSNLGMFGIKDFAAVINPPHA
;
A
#
# COMPACT_ATOMS: atom_id res chain seq x y z
N GLU A 1 -13.04 17.87 -21.00
CA GLU A 1 -11.82 18.44 -20.38
C GLU A 1 -10.89 17.31 -19.97
N VAL A 2 -9.57 17.51 -20.08
CA VAL A 2 -8.59 16.55 -19.54
C VAL A 2 -8.34 16.94 -18.08
N PRO A 3 -8.62 16.07 -17.10
CA PRO A 3 -8.42 16.40 -15.69
C PRO A 3 -6.93 16.66 -15.40
N ALA A 4 -6.66 17.65 -14.55
CA ALA A 4 -5.29 18.03 -14.15
C ALA A 4 -4.52 16.87 -13.50
N TYR A 5 -5.22 15.93 -12.85
CA TYR A 5 -4.66 14.71 -12.29
C TYR A 5 -5.48 13.50 -12.69
N LYS A 6 -4.81 12.51 -13.28
CA LYS A 6 -5.42 11.20 -13.58
C LYS A 6 -5.32 10.31 -12.35
N LEU A 7 -6.37 10.30 -11.54
CA LEU A 7 -6.51 9.41 -10.39
C LEU A 7 -7.04 8.04 -10.81
N SER A 8 -6.62 7.00 -10.11
CA SER A 8 -7.16 5.65 -10.18
C SER A 8 -8.03 5.36 -8.96
N VAL A 9 -8.92 4.37 -9.09
CA VAL A 9 -9.68 3.85 -7.94
C VAL A 9 -8.73 3.32 -6.86
N ASN A 10 -7.59 2.76 -7.26
CA ASN A 10 -6.59 2.24 -6.32
C ASN A 10 -6.03 3.36 -5.41
N ASP A 11 -5.84 4.56 -5.94
CA ASP A 11 -5.35 5.71 -5.15
C ASP A 11 -6.36 6.10 -4.06
N MET A 12 -7.65 6.01 -4.37
CA MET A 12 -8.73 6.24 -3.41
C MET A 12 -8.78 5.15 -2.33
N VAL A 13 -8.60 3.88 -2.71
CA VAL A 13 -8.55 2.76 -1.77
C VAL A 13 -7.36 2.89 -0.82
N ILE A 14 -6.18 3.27 -1.32
CA ILE A 14 -5.00 3.52 -0.48
C ILE A 14 -5.30 4.61 0.55
N LYS A 15 -5.87 5.75 0.11
CA LYS A 15 -6.19 6.85 1.02
C LYS A 15 -7.25 6.46 2.05
N ALA A 16 -8.30 5.77 1.62
CA ALA A 16 -9.37 5.32 2.50
C ALA A 16 -8.85 4.33 3.54
N MET A 17 -8.02 3.36 3.14
CA MET A 17 -7.37 2.42 4.04
C MET A 17 -6.53 3.15 5.09
N ALA A 18 -5.70 4.10 4.66
CA ALA A 18 -4.88 4.89 5.57
C ALA A 18 -5.72 5.66 6.59
N MET A 19 -6.79 6.33 6.15
CA MET A 19 -7.69 7.04 7.06
C MET A 19 -8.45 6.11 8.02
N ALA A 20 -8.86 4.93 7.55
CA ALA A 20 -9.53 3.94 8.38
C ALA A 20 -8.59 3.41 9.48
N LEU A 21 -7.33 3.17 9.16
CA LEU A 21 -6.29 2.78 10.12
C LEU A 21 -6.04 3.86 11.19
N MET A 22 -6.12 5.14 10.82
CA MET A 22 -6.04 6.23 11.79
C MET A 22 -7.28 6.29 12.69
N ALA A 23 -8.46 5.95 12.16
CA ALA A 23 -9.70 5.89 12.94
C ALA A 23 -9.78 4.65 13.85
N VAL A 24 -9.09 3.56 13.48
CA VAL A 24 -9.07 2.29 14.23
C VAL A 24 -7.61 1.86 14.47
N PRO A 25 -6.92 2.46 15.47
CA PRO A 25 -5.49 2.23 15.68
C PRO A 25 -5.11 0.79 16.05
N ASP A 26 -6.05 0.00 16.57
CA ASP A 26 -5.83 -1.42 16.86
C ASP A 26 -5.63 -2.25 15.57
N ALA A 27 -6.17 -1.79 14.44
CA ALA A 27 -5.91 -2.37 13.13
C ALA A 27 -4.61 -1.86 12.49
N ASN A 28 -4.03 -0.76 13.01
CA ASN A 28 -2.75 -0.22 12.54
C ASN A 28 -1.60 -0.66 13.46
N ALA A 29 -1.45 -1.97 13.61
CA ALA A 29 -0.48 -2.55 14.53
C ALA A 29 0.40 -3.62 13.86
N SER A 30 1.53 -3.90 14.48
CA SER A 30 2.38 -5.05 14.14
C SER A 30 2.60 -5.90 15.37
N TRP A 31 2.59 -7.22 15.18
CA TRP A 31 2.92 -8.16 16.25
C TRP A 31 4.41 -8.48 16.19
N THR A 32 5.13 -8.15 17.27
CA THR A 32 6.53 -8.54 17.46
C THR A 32 6.61 -9.65 18.50
N ASP A 33 7.78 -10.29 18.62
CA ASP A 33 8.00 -11.35 19.62
C ASP A 33 7.72 -10.89 21.06
N ASN A 34 7.86 -9.59 21.33
CA ASN A 34 7.76 -9.02 22.68
C ASN A 34 6.44 -8.30 22.94
N ALA A 35 5.92 -7.58 21.95
CA ALA A 35 4.76 -6.71 22.14
C ALA A 35 4.03 -6.37 20.82
N MET A 36 2.78 -5.96 20.95
CA MET A 36 2.06 -5.26 19.91
C MET A 36 2.58 -3.82 19.78
N VAL A 37 3.00 -3.45 18.56
CA VAL A 37 3.41 -2.08 18.23
C VAL A 37 2.29 -1.41 17.46
N LYS A 38 1.71 -0.34 18.02
CA LYS A 38 0.74 0.51 17.32
C LYS A 38 1.45 1.63 16.59
N HIS A 39 1.12 1.85 15.32
CA HIS A 39 1.79 2.82 14.47
C HIS A 39 1.08 4.17 14.49
N LYS A 40 1.86 5.26 14.54
CA LYS A 40 1.34 6.64 14.54
C LYS A 40 0.90 7.13 13.16
N HIS A 41 1.45 6.52 12.11
CA HIS A 41 1.15 6.81 10.72
C HIS A 41 0.70 5.54 10.02
N ALA A 42 -0.01 5.70 8.91
CA ALA A 42 -0.47 4.58 8.10
C ALA A 42 0.42 4.45 6.86
N ASP A 43 1.32 3.47 6.90
CA ASP A 43 2.15 3.08 5.77
C ASP A 43 1.47 1.96 4.99
N VAL A 44 1.00 2.27 3.79
CA VAL A 44 0.19 1.37 2.98
C VAL A 44 1.03 0.75 1.87
N GLY A 45 1.33 -0.54 2.03
CA GLY A 45 1.89 -1.36 0.96
C GLY A 45 0.88 -1.58 -0.17
N VAL A 46 1.35 -1.67 -1.41
CA VAL A 46 0.49 -2.00 -2.56
C VAL A 46 1.11 -3.13 -3.34
N ALA A 47 0.40 -4.25 -3.44
CA ALA A 47 0.88 -5.43 -4.15
C ALA A 47 0.99 -5.14 -5.67
N VAL A 48 2.21 -5.16 -6.19
CA VAL A 48 2.52 -4.96 -7.61
C VAL A 48 3.09 -6.24 -8.21
N SER A 49 2.40 -6.78 -9.20
CA SER A 49 2.88 -7.92 -9.98
C SER A 49 4.08 -7.52 -10.84
N ILE A 50 5.14 -8.33 -10.80
CA ILE A 50 6.36 -8.16 -11.57
C ILE A 50 6.73 -9.49 -12.26
N PRO A 51 7.57 -9.47 -13.32
CA PRO A 51 8.02 -10.71 -13.93
C PRO A 51 8.70 -11.62 -12.89
N GLY A 52 8.11 -12.80 -12.67
CA GLY A 52 8.61 -13.81 -11.74
C GLY A 52 8.16 -13.67 -10.29
N GLY A 53 7.24 -12.76 -9.96
CA GLY A 53 6.70 -12.69 -8.59
C GLY A 53 5.86 -11.46 -8.29
N LEU A 54 5.89 -11.06 -7.01
CA LEU A 54 5.14 -9.94 -6.47
C LEU A 54 6.09 -9.11 -5.60
N ILE A 55 5.98 -7.78 -5.68
CA ILE A 55 6.66 -6.86 -4.77
C ILE A 55 5.66 -5.84 -4.24
N THR A 56 5.84 -5.42 -2.99
CA THR A 56 4.89 -4.56 -2.29
C THR A 56 5.55 -3.23 -1.94
N PRO A 57 5.69 -2.28 -2.88
CA PRO A 57 6.11 -0.93 -2.55
C PRO A 57 5.17 -0.28 -1.54
N ILE A 58 5.69 0.63 -0.74
CA ILE A 58 5.00 1.25 0.39
C ILE A 58 4.80 2.74 0.13
N ILE A 59 3.56 3.19 0.20
CA ILE A 59 3.23 4.62 0.31
C ILE A 59 3.35 4.98 1.79
N ARG A 60 4.45 5.65 2.15
CA ARG A 60 4.70 6.10 3.52
C ARG A 60 3.75 7.22 3.92
N HIS A 61 3.27 7.22 5.15
CA HIS A 61 2.41 8.26 5.74
C HIS A 61 1.24 8.62 4.81
N ALA A 62 0.54 7.60 4.29
CA ALA A 62 -0.55 7.78 3.35
C ALA A 62 -1.73 8.56 3.98
N ASP A 63 -1.82 8.56 5.31
CA ASP A 63 -2.75 9.35 6.10
C ASP A 63 -2.56 10.87 5.96
N GLU A 64 -1.32 11.33 5.75
CA GLU A 64 -1.00 12.76 5.63
C GLU A 64 -1.06 13.26 4.18
N LYS A 65 -0.98 12.36 3.20
CA LYS A 65 -0.86 12.71 1.78
C LYS A 65 -2.19 12.98 1.11
N THR A 66 -2.21 13.89 0.15
CA THR A 66 -3.35 14.09 -0.75
C THR A 66 -3.42 12.97 -1.80
N LEU A 67 -4.59 12.78 -2.42
CA LEU A 67 -4.76 11.79 -3.49
C LEU A 67 -3.82 12.00 -4.67
N SER A 68 -3.51 13.25 -5.04
CA SER A 68 -2.61 13.55 -6.15
C SER A 68 -1.18 13.12 -5.85
N VAL A 69 -0.69 13.32 -4.63
CA VAL A 69 0.63 12.86 -4.17
C VAL A 69 0.67 11.33 -4.19
N ILE A 70 -0.33 10.67 -3.60
CA ILE A 70 -0.43 9.19 -3.60
C ILE A 70 -0.40 8.65 -5.02
N SER A 71 -1.20 9.21 -5.94
CA SER A 71 -1.23 8.79 -7.35
C SER A 71 0.13 8.91 -8.02
N ASN A 72 0.87 10.01 -7.78
CA ASN A 72 2.16 10.24 -8.41
C ASN A 72 3.23 9.29 -7.87
N GLU A 73 3.28 9.11 -6.54
CA GLU A 73 4.19 8.15 -5.91
C GLU A 73 3.88 6.70 -6.34
N MET A 74 2.61 6.31 -6.36
CA MET A 74 2.22 4.96 -6.76
C MET A 74 2.59 4.66 -8.21
N LYS A 75 2.47 5.64 -9.13
CA LYS A 75 2.92 5.49 -10.51
C LYS A 75 4.43 5.29 -10.62
N ASP A 76 5.20 6.10 -9.90
CA ASP A 76 6.66 5.99 -9.86
C ASP A 76 7.10 4.64 -9.26
N LEU A 77 6.59 4.30 -8.07
CA LEU A 77 6.89 3.06 -7.37
C LEU A 77 6.49 1.83 -8.21
N ALA A 78 5.33 1.83 -8.86
CA ALA A 78 4.92 0.73 -9.72
C ALA A 78 5.82 0.58 -10.96
N SER A 79 6.28 1.71 -11.53
CA SER A 79 7.25 1.69 -12.64
C SER A 79 8.59 1.11 -12.19
N ARG A 80 9.10 1.59 -11.05
CA ARG A 80 10.38 1.12 -10.48
C ARG A 80 10.30 -0.33 -10.01
N ALA A 81 9.17 -0.76 -9.45
CA ALA A 81 8.87 -2.15 -9.10
C ALA A 81 9.03 -3.08 -10.31
N ARG A 82 8.33 -2.76 -11.42
CA ARG A 82 8.40 -3.55 -12.66
C ARG A 82 9.80 -3.58 -13.26
N SER A 83 10.57 -2.50 -13.12
CA SER A 83 11.97 -2.44 -13.57
C SER A 83 13.00 -2.98 -12.57
N ARG A 84 12.56 -3.50 -11.40
CA ARG A 84 13.42 -3.98 -10.29
C ARG A 84 14.41 -2.93 -9.78
N LYS A 85 13.98 -1.67 -9.71
CA LYS A 85 14.77 -0.50 -9.25
C LYS A 85 14.27 0.08 -7.93
N LEU A 86 13.48 -0.67 -7.17
CA LEU A 86 13.11 -0.28 -5.81
C LEU A 86 14.28 -0.52 -4.87
N LYS A 87 14.50 0.42 -3.96
CA LYS A 87 15.40 0.26 -2.83
C LYS A 87 14.71 -0.56 -1.73
N PRO A 88 15.47 -1.29 -0.89
CA PRO A 88 14.90 -2.07 0.22
C PRO A 88 13.92 -1.30 1.12
N GLU A 89 14.25 -0.06 1.46
CA GLU A 89 13.43 0.84 2.31
C GLU A 89 12.04 1.15 1.73
N GLU A 90 11.85 0.95 0.44
CA GLU A 90 10.60 1.26 -0.27
C GLU A 90 9.61 0.10 -0.27
N TYR A 91 10.02 -1.10 0.16
CA TYR A 91 9.15 -2.28 0.22
C TYR A 91 9.28 -3.09 1.53
N GLN A 92 10.03 -2.57 2.51
CA GLN A 92 10.19 -3.19 3.83
C GLN A 92 9.63 -2.30 4.94
N GLY A 93 9.07 -2.92 5.99
CA GLY A 93 8.60 -2.20 7.18
C GLY A 93 7.33 -1.38 6.94
N GLY A 94 6.44 -1.84 6.05
CA GLY A 94 5.08 -1.30 5.94
C GLY A 94 4.24 -1.73 7.13
N THR A 95 3.08 -1.09 7.29
CA THR A 95 2.14 -1.40 8.39
C THR A 95 0.98 -2.26 7.93
N THR A 96 0.59 -2.11 6.66
CA THR A 96 -0.48 -2.88 6.02
C THR A 96 -0.20 -3.08 4.53
N ALA A 97 -1.06 -3.83 3.84
CA ALA A 97 -1.01 -3.93 2.38
C ALA A 97 -2.40 -3.98 1.73
N VAL A 98 -2.54 -3.33 0.58
CA VAL A 98 -3.67 -3.44 -0.34
C VAL A 98 -3.24 -4.32 -1.53
N SER A 99 -4.08 -5.29 -1.88
CA SER A 99 -3.93 -6.10 -3.09
C SER A 99 -5.20 -6.03 -3.92
N ASN A 100 -5.06 -5.81 -5.22
CA ASN A 100 -6.19 -5.66 -6.14
C ASN A 100 -5.99 -6.53 -7.39
N LEU A 101 -6.79 -7.59 -7.47
CA LEU A 101 -6.83 -8.50 -8.63
C LEU A 101 -8.04 -8.25 -9.55
N GLY A 102 -8.77 -7.15 -9.35
CA GLY A 102 -9.96 -6.83 -10.14
C GLY A 102 -9.68 -6.65 -11.64
N MET A 103 -8.46 -6.22 -11.99
CA MET A 103 -8.02 -6.15 -13.40
C MET A 103 -7.94 -7.52 -14.09
N PHE A 104 -7.86 -8.60 -13.33
CA PHE A 104 -7.86 -9.98 -13.83
C PHE A 104 -9.25 -10.62 -13.81
N GLY A 105 -10.31 -9.85 -13.53
CA GLY A 105 -11.69 -10.34 -13.46
C GLY A 105 -12.01 -11.17 -12.20
N ILE A 106 -11.12 -11.17 -11.21
CA ILE A 106 -11.33 -11.84 -9.93
C ILE A 106 -12.42 -11.10 -9.15
N LYS A 107 -13.45 -11.84 -8.72
CA LYS A 107 -14.57 -11.30 -7.94
C LYS A 107 -14.32 -11.30 -6.43
N ASP A 108 -13.63 -12.32 -5.95
CA ASP A 108 -13.32 -12.53 -4.54
C ASP A 108 -12.00 -13.29 -4.41
N PHE A 109 -11.20 -12.95 -3.40
CA PHE A 109 -10.01 -13.70 -3.03
C PHE A 109 -9.61 -13.39 -1.58
N ALA A 110 -8.99 -14.37 -0.92
CA ALA A 110 -8.32 -14.17 0.37
C ALA A 110 -6.80 -14.14 0.16
N ALA A 111 -6.17 -13.02 0.46
CA ALA A 111 -4.72 -12.90 0.44
C ALA A 111 -4.11 -13.43 1.74
N VAL A 112 -2.90 -13.99 1.66
CA VAL A 112 -2.09 -14.26 2.84
C VAL A 112 -1.46 -12.94 3.30
N ILE A 113 -1.58 -12.65 4.60
CA ILE A 113 -0.96 -11.47 5.22
C ILE A 113 0.55 -11.65 5.25
N ASN A 114 1.30 -10.59 4.91
CA ASN A 114 2.76 -10.57 5.04
C ASN A 114 3.15 -10.17 6.47
N PRO A 115 3.79 -11.05 7.27
CA PRO A 115 4.29 -10.67 8.59
C PRO A 115 5.33 -9.52 8.47
N PRO A 116 5.39 -8.57 9.43
CA PRO A 116 4.65 -8.51 10.69
C PRO A 116 3.36 -7.67 10.63
N HIS A 117 2.76 -7.47 9.44
CA HIS A 117 1.47 -6.78 9.32
C HIS A 117 0.40 -7.55 10.12
N ALA A 118 -0.54 -6.83 10.72
CA ALA A 118 -1.72 -7.38 11.41
C ALA A 118 -3.01 -7.08 10.65
#